data_AF-A0A975H5B4-F1
#
_entry.id   AF-A0A975H5B4-F1
#
_cell.length_a   1.000
_cell.length_b   1.000
_cell.length_c   1.000
_cell.angle_alpha   90.00
_cell.angle_beta   90.00
_cell.angle_gamma   90.00
#
_symmetry.space_group_name_H-M   'P 1'
#
loop_
_entity.id
_entity.type
_entity.pdbx_description
1 polymer ?
#
loop_
_entity_poly.entity_id
_entity_poly.type
_entity_poly.pdbx_seq_one_letter_code
_entity_poly.pdbx_strand_id
1 'polypeptide(L)'
;MNKLDTSNSNNYEYITKHLEIHILGGIKTNKLESLRITLSIQKLKQENILRHTLDLYNDNQVEKFVRKVAERLEIGTSIVRRTLQEVTKELENYRFLLLQEYEEANKPFIKELSATEEKEAITFLKRKDLLTKTNEFIGKSGVIGERTNRLLMYLIFTSRKTNNPLHCISLGSSGVGKTHLQSKVSELIPEEDKVEIQYYLQTLFTTFNRTELQHS
;
A
#
# COMPACT_ATOMS: atom_id res chain seq x y z
N MET A 1 -9.28 21.78 23.22
CA MET A 1 -8.60 20.54 22.85
C MET A 1 -7.30 20.94 22.19
N ASN A 2 -6.16 20.45 22.68
CA ASN A 2 -4.90 20.62 21.97
C ASN A 2 -4.92 19.65 20.78
N LYS A 3 -4.34 20.04 19.65
CA LYS A 3 -4.32 19.24 18.42
C LYS A 3 -2.87 19.01 18.00
N LEU A 4 -2.58 17.84 17.47
CA LEU A 4 -1.30 17.55 16.83
C LEU A 4 -1.19 18.33 15.51
N ASP A 5 -0.17 19.18 15.40
CA ASP A 5 0.19 19.83 14.15
C ASP A 5 1.13 18.91 13.36
N THR A 6 0.69 18.51 12.18
CA THR A 6 1.43 17.62 11.26
C THR A 6 1.81 18.30 9.95
N SER A 7 1.75 19.63 9.89
CA SER A 7 2.09 20.42 8.71
C SER A 7 3.54 20.22 8.24
N ASN A 8 4.46 19.95 9.16
CA ASN A 8 5.83 19.54 8.85
C ASN A 8 5.99 18.02 9.02
N SER A 9 6.17 17.31 7.90
CA SER A 9 6.29 15.84 7.89
C SER A 9 7.45 15.29 8.73
N ASN A 10 8.47 16.12 8.99
CA ASN A 10 9.67 15.74 9.74
C ASN A 10 9.65 16.22 11.19
N ASN A 11 8.64 16.99 11.60
CA ASN A 11 8.53 17.56 12.93
C ASN A 11 7.07 17.82 13.31
N TYR A 12 6.40 16.86 13.95
CA TYR A 12 5.03 17.10 14.44
C TYR A 12 5.05 17.82 15.76
N GLU A 13 4.11 18.72 16.00
CA GLU A 13 4.11 19.56 17.20
C GLU A 13 2.84 19.33 18.01
N TYR A 14 2.99 19.15 19.32
CA TYR A 14 1.88 19.04 20.26
C TYR A 14 2.14 19.91 21.49
N ILE A 15 1.39 21.00 21.59
CA ILE A 15 1.55 22.01 22.63
C ILE A 15 0.37 21.93 23.59
N THR A 16 0.66 21.84 24.88
CA THR A 16 -0.33 21.86 25.96
C THR A 16 -0.18 23.11 26.81
N LYS A 17 -0.91 23.21 27.93
CA LYS A 17 -0.69 24.28 28.91
C LYS A 17 0.69 24.23 29.58
N HIS A 18 1.31 23.04 29.65
CA HIS A 18 2.51 22.82 30.47
C HIS A 18 3.72 22.35 29.69
N LEU A 19 3.50 21.60 28.62
CA LEU A 19 4.51 20.90 27.85
C LEU A 19 4.39 21.24 26.37
N GLU A 20 5.55 21.35 25.74
CA GLU A 20 5.75 21.43 24.30
C GLU A 20 6.48 20.17 23.85
N ILE A 21 5.88 19.43 22.92
CA ILE A 21 6.37 18.16 22.43
C ILE A 21 6.53 18.24 20.93
N HIS A 22 7.67 17.77 20.45
CA HIS A 22 7.95 17.60 19.04
C HIS A 22 8.26 16.14 18.72
N ILE A 23 7.62 15.59 17.68
CA ILE A 23 7.89 14.24 17.16
C ILE A 23 8.84 14.37 15.96
N LEU A 24 10.09 13.96 16.18
CA LEU A 24 11.19 14.13 15.22
C LEU A 24 11.20 12.97 14.22
N GLY A 25 11.16 13.31 12.93
CA GLY A 25 11.18 12.34 11.83
C GLY A 25 9.84 11.65 11.55
N GLY A 26 8.76 12.15 12.13
CA GLY A 26 7.40 11.65 11.91
C GLY A 26 7.12 10.26 12.49
N ILE A 27 6.17 9.55 11.89
CA ILE A 27 5.79 8.17 12.28
C ILE A 27 5.92 7.19 11.13
N LYS A 28 6.11 5.91 11.46
CA LYS A 28 6.11 4.82 10.50
C LYS A 28 4.71 4.22 10.35
N THR A 29 4.32 3.88 9.13
CA THR A 29 3.03 3.24 8.79
C THR A 29 3.14 1.74 8.53
N ASN A 30 4.35 1.19 8.40
CA ASN A 30 4.58 -0.20 7.99
C ASN A 30 4.51 -1.25 9.12
N LYS A 31 4.50 -0.84 10.39
CA LYS A 31 4.53 -1.74 11.55
C LYS A 31 3.50 -1.31 12.60
N LEU A 32 2.25 -1.71 12.39
CA LEU A 32 1.09 -1.19 13.13
C LEU A 32 1.08 -1.60 14.61
N GLU A 33 1.69 -2.73 14.96
CA GLU A 33 1.80 -3.26 16.32
C GLU A 33 2.78 -2.49 17.22
N SER A 34 3.47 -1.49 16.68
CA SER A 34 4.38 -0.60 17.43
C SER A 34 4.13 0.86 17.09
N LEU A 35 4.43 1.76 18.01
CA LEU A 35 4.41 3.20 17.76
C LEU A 35 5.71 3.81 18.28
N ARG A 36 6.81 3.41 17.63
CA ARG A 36 8.15 3.89 17.95
C ARG A 36 8.38 5.28 17.38
N ILE A 37 8.67 6.23 18.26
CA ILE A 37 8.92 7.62 17.92
C ILE A 37 10.21 8.11 18.57
N THR A 38 10.80 9.15 17.98
CA THR A 38 11.79 10.00 18.66
C THR A 38 11.10 11.30 18.97
N LEU A 39 11.11 11.71 20.24
CA LEU A 39 10.46 12.96 20.65
C LEU A 39 11.42 13.88 21.39
N SER A 40 11.13 15.16 21.27
CA SER A 40 11.69 16.26 22.06
C SER A 40 10.59 16.79 22.96
N ILE A 41 10.86 16.97 24.25
CA ILE A 41 9.88 17.45 25.24
C ILE A 41 10.53 18.50 26.15
N GLN A 42 9.80 19.58 26.37
CA GLN A 42 10.20 20.67 27.26
C GLN A 42 8.99 21.27 27.97
N LYS A 43 9.25 21.98 29.07
CA LYS A 43 8.25 22.89 29.66
C LYS A 43 8.07 24.10 28.73
N LEU A 44 6.84 24.62 28.66
CA LEU A 44 6.59 25.83 27.88
C LEU A 44 7.52 26.97 28.29
N LYS A 45 8.09 27.67 27.30
CA LYS A 45 8.97 28.84 27.50
C LYS A 45 10.22 28.53 28.33
N GLN A 46 10.66 27.27 28.37
CA GLN A 46 11.92 26.86 28.99
C GLN A 46 12.81 26.16 27.97
N GLU A 47 14.12 26.34 28.11
CA GLU A 47 15.11 25.77 27.19
C GLU A 47 15.62 24.38 27.59
N ASN A 48 15.14 23.82 28.70
CA ASN A 48 15.55 22.49 29.12
C ASN A 48 14.81 21.42 28.30
N ILE A 49 15.48 20.95 27.25
CA ILE A 49 14.92 20.00 26.28
C ILE A 49 15.40 18.58 26.58
N LEU A 50 14.47 17.64 26.77
CA LEU A 50 14.78 16.22 26.75
C LEU A 50 14.45 15.61 25.39
N ARG A 51 15.40 14.85 24.83
CA ARG A 51 15.18 14.04 23.63
C ARG A 51 15.25 12.56 23.98
N HIS A 52 14.29 11.77 23.48
CA HIS A 52 14.25 10.34 23.74
C HIS A 52 13.52 9.58 22.63
N THR A 53 13.97 8.36 22.39
CA THR A 53 13.28 7.41 21.52
C THR A 53 12.63 6.34 22.38
N LEU A 54 11.34 6.10 22.17
CA LEU A 54 10.58 5.05 22.84
C LEU A 54 9.48 4.50 21.94
N ASP A 55 8.97 3.33 22.29
CA ASP A 55 7.72 2.80 21.75
C ASP A 55 6.56 3.19 22.67
N LEU A 56 5.62 3.99 22.16
CA LEU A 56 4.46 4.45 22.92
C LEU A 56 3.49 3.32 23.30
N TYR A 57 3.59 2.14 22.66
CA TYR A 57 2.83 0.95 23.02
C TYR A 57 3.51 0.08 24.09
N ASN A 58 4.74 0.42 24.47
CA ASN A 58 5.45 -0.28 25.53
C ASN A 58 5.31 0.48 26.86
N ASP A 59 4.34 0.05 27.67
CA ASP A 59 4.04 0.67 28.98
C ASP A 59 5.29 0.83 29.88
N ASN A 60 6.15 -0.20 29.94
CA ASN A 60 7.39 -0.12 30.72
C ASN A 60 8.34 0.99 30.26
N GLN A 61 8.44 1.24 28.94
CA GLN A 61 9.25 2.35 28.41
C GLN A 61 8.59 3.69 28.69
N VAL A 62 7.28 3.79 28.48
CA VAL A 62 6.49 5.00 28.74
C VAL A 62 6.60 5.39 30.22
N GLU A 63 6.44 4.47 31.15
CA GLU A 63 6.55 4.72 32.59
C GLU A 63 7.93 5.22 33.02
N LYS A 64 9.00 4.58 32.52
CA LYS A 64 10.37 5.03 32.78
C LYS A 64 10.59 6.43 32.23
N PHE A 65 10.06 6.72 31.04
CA PHE A 65 10.18 8.02 30.42
C PHE A 65 9.39 9.10 31.17
N VAL A 66 8.15 8.82 31.59
CA VAL A 66 7.32 9.71 32.43
C VAL A 66 8.07 10.14 33.69
N ARG A 67 8.66 9.19 34.42
CA ARG A 67 9.44 9.49 35.64
C ARG A 67 10.64 10.37 35.35
N LYS A 68 11.38 10.05 34.28
CA LYS A 68 12.57 10.81 33.86
C LYS A 68 12.23 12.26 33.47
N VAL A 69 11.15 12.46 32.73
CA VAL A 69 10.68 13.80 32.33
C VAL A 69 10.17 14.56 33.55
N ALA A 70 9.39 13.92 34.41
CA ALA A 70 8.85 14.52 35.62
C ALA A 70 9.96 15.04 36.55
N GLU A 71 11.02 14.25 36.74
CA GLU A 71 12.19 14.62 37.54
C GLU A 71 12.98 15.76 36.88
N ARG A 72 13.39 15.60 35.61
CA ARG A 72 14.27 16.56 34.94
C ARG A 72 13.63 17.89 34.59
N LEU A 73 12.33 17.87 34.32
CA LEU A 73 11.57 19.09 34.08
C LEU A 73 10.87 19.60 35.33
N GLU A 74 10.97 18.93 36.48
CA GLU A 74 10.25 19.31 37.72
C GLU A 74 8.73 19.51 37.47
N ILE A 75 8.09 18.52 36.87
CA ILE A 75 6.67 18.54 36.52
C ILE A 75 5.97 17.28 37.06
N GLY A 76 4.69 17.41 37.42
CA GLY A 76 3.92 16.27 37.94
C GLY A 76 3.87 15.11 36.94
N THR A 77 4.12 13.89 37.42
CA THR A 77 4.05 12.65 36.61
C THR A 77 2.67 12.45 35.97
N SER A 78 1.60 12.85 36.66
CA SER A 78 0.23 12.81 36.15
C SER A 78 0.02 13.68 34.92
N ILE A 79 0.69 14.84 34.85
CA ILE A 79 0.63 15.75 33.70
C ILE A 79 1.33 15.10 32.51
N VAL A 80 2.57 14.64 32.69
CA VAL A 80 3.36 14.00 31.61
C VAL A 80 2.65 12.76 31.08
N ARG A 81 2.14 11.89 31.97
CA ARG A 81 1.40 10.68 31.59
C ARG A 81 0.18 11.01 30.75
N ARG A 82 -0.65 11.96 31.21
CA ARG A 82 -1.84 12.39 30.47
C ARG A 82 -1.47 12.96 29.10
N THR A 83 -0.47 13.82 29.05
CA THR A 83 0.00 14.40 27.78
C THR A 83 0.49 13.32 26.81
N LEU A 84 1.27 12.32 27.28
CA LEU A 84 1.71 11.22 26.41
C LEU A 84 0.54 10.36 25.93
N GLN A 85 -0.47 10.10 26.76
CA GLN A 85 -1.68 9.39 26.34
C GLN A 85 -2.44 10.15 25.25
N GLU A 86 -2.57 11.47 25.38
CA GLU A 86 -3.17 12.32 24.36
C GLU A 86 -2.36 12.32 23.06
N VAL A 87 -1.03 12.45 23.15
CA VAL A 87 -0.13 12.39 21.99
C VAL A 87 -0.23 11.04 21.28
N THR A 88 -0.25 9.93 22.01
CA THR A 88 -0.45 8.59 21.43
C THR A 88 -1.73 8.53 20.62
N LYS A 89 -2.85 9.00 21.18
CA LYS A 89 -4.14 9.00 20.49
C LYS A 89 -4.12 9.86 19.22
N GLU A 90 -3.52 11.04 19.27
CA GLU A 90 -3.44 11.92 18.09
C GLU A 90 -2.55 11.33 16.99
N LEU A 91 -1.44 10.68 17.37
CA LEU A 91 -0.56 9.98 16.42
C LEU A 91 -1.25 8.75 15.80
N GLU A 92 -2.08 8.04 16.55
CA GLU A 92 -2.90 6.93 16.02
C GLU A 92 -3.91 7.43 14.99
N ASN A 93 -4.64 8.49 15.31
CA ASN A 93 -5.60 9.12 14.40
C ASN A 93 -4.89 9.57 13.12
N TYR A 94 -3.73 10.21 13.25
CA TYR A 94 -2.95 10.65 12.10
C TYR A 94 -2.39 9.47 11.28
N ARG A 95 -1.94 8.40 11.93
CA ARG A 95 -1.50 7.17 11.24
C ARG A 95 -2.64 6.57 10.42
N PHE A 96 -3.85 6.57 10.94
CA PHE A 96 -5.03 6.11 10.22
C PHE A 96 -5.28 6.94 8.96
N LEU A 97 -5.22 8.27 9.06
CA LEU A 97 -5.34 9.16 7.89
C LEU A 97 -4.27 8.87 6.83
N LEU A 98 -3.00 8.71 7.23
CA LEU A 98 -1.92 8.37 6.29
C LEU A 98 -2.15 7.04 5.55
N LEU A 99 -2.72 6.05 6.23
CA LEU A 99 -3.05 4.77 5.61
C LEU A 99 -4.19 4.92 4.61
N GLN A 100 -5.22 5.70 4.93
CA GLN A 100 -6.31 5.99 4.01
C GLN A 100 -5.83 6.75 2.78
N GLU A 101 -5.01 7.79 2.95
CA GLU A 101 -4.42 8.54 1.84
C GLU A 101 -3.56 7.64 0.94
N TYR A 102 -2.81 6.71 1.55
CA TYR A 102 -2.04 5.72 0.79
C TYR A 102 -2.94 4.77 0.00
N GLU A 103 -4.02 4.25 0.61
CA GLU A 103 -4.99 3.40 -0.05
C GLU A 103 -5.71 4.12 -1.20
N GLU A 104 -6.09 5.39 -1.00
CA GLU A 104 -6.73 6.21 -2.03
C GLU A 104 -5.77 6.54 -3.18
N ALA A 105 -4.53 6.91 -2.87
CA ALA A 105 -3.50 7.20 -3.88
C ALA A 105 -3.10 5.97 -4.70
N ASN A 106 -3.18 4.78 -4.10
CA ASN A 106 -2.86 3.50 -4.76
C ASN A 106 -4.11 2.71 -5.16
N LYS A 107 -5.29 3.35 -5.16
CA LYS A 107 -6.51 2.70 -5.61
C LYS A 107 -6.37 2.34 -7.09
N PRO A 108 -6.61 1.09 -7.49
CA PRO A 108 -6.50 0.70 -8.90
C PRO A 108 -7.47 1.55 -9.73
N PHE A 109 -6.95 2.13 -10.81
CA PHE A 109 -7.78 2.82 -11.79
C PHE A 109 -8.65 1.79 -12.49
N ILE A 110 -9.95 1.80 -12.20
CA ILE A 110 -10.92 0.96 -12.91
C ILE A 110 -11.46 1.82 -14.05
N LYS A 111 -11.20 1.41 -15.29
CA LYS A 111 -11.78 2.10 -16.45
C LYS A 111 -13.29 1.84 -16.49
N GLU A 112 -14.08 2.88 -16.23
CA GLU A 112 -15.52 2.85 -16.53
C GLU A 112 -15.74 3.08 -18.03
N LEU A 113 -16.44 2.15 -18.69
CA LEU A 113 -16.78 2.29 -20.11
C LEU A 113 -17.99 3.24 -20.26
N SER A 114 -17.90 4.15 -21.23
CA SER A 114 -19.08 4.91 -21.67
C SER A 114 -20.11 3.99 -22.35
N ALA A 115 -21.37 4.42 -22.42
CA ALA A 115 -22.42 3.66 -23.10
C ALA A 115 -22.10 3.37 -24.59
N THR A 116 -21.37 4.28 -25.24
CA THR A 116 -20.87 4.09 -26.61
C THR A 116 -19.78 3.03 -26.69
N GLU A 117 -18.78 3.07 -25.81
CA GLU A 117 -17.71 2.07 -25.76
C GLU A 117 -18.25 0.68 -25.40
N GLU A 118 -19.19 0.61 -24.47
CA GLU A 118 -19.84 -0.65 -24.07
C GLU A 118 -20.60 -1.26 -25.26
N LYS A 119 -21.38 -0.45 -25.99
CA LYS A 119 -22.11 -0.91 -27.17
C LYS A 119 -21.18 -1.42 -28.27
N GLU A 120 -20.07 -0.72 -28.52
CA GLU A 120 -19.06 -1.14 -29.50
C GLU A 120 -18.39 -2.45 -29.08
N ALA A 121 -17.99 -2.56 -27.80
CA ALA A 121 -17.41 -3.77 -27.23
C ALA A 121 -18.37 -4.96 -27.35
N ILE A 122 -19.63 -4.82 -26.95
CA ILE A 122 -20.65 -5.88 -27.07
C ILE A 122 -20.86 -6.28 -28.53
N THR A 123 -20.90 -5.31 -29.44
CA THR A 123 -21.05 -5.57 -30.88
C THR A 123 -19.88 -6.40 -31.41
N PHE A 124 -18.65 -6.07 -30.99
CA PHE A 124 -17.46 -6.84 -31.33
C PHE A 124 -17.51 -8.26 -30.75
N LEU A 125 -17.86 -8.40 -29.47
CA LEU A 125 -17.92 -9.69 -28.76
C LEU A 125 -18.99 -10.65 -29.31
N LYS A 126 -20.02 -10.14 -30.00
CA LYS A 126 -21.08 -10.96 -30.64
C LYS A 126 -20.72 -11.47 -32.04
N ARG A 127 -19.56 -11.12 -32.59
CA ARG A 127 -19.17 -11.53 -33.95
C ARG A 127 -18.94 -13.03 -34.05
N LYS A 128 -19.38 -13.64 -35.16
CA LYS A 128 -19.14 -15.07 -35.45
C LYS A 128 -17.66 -15.40 -35.66
N ASP A 129 -16.87 -14.43 -36.12
CA ASP A 129 -15.44 -14.53 -36.35
C ASP A 129 -14.59 -13.96 -35.19
N LEU A 130 -15.15 -13.90 -33.97
CA LEU A 130 -14.54 -13.25 -32.80
C LEU A 130 -13.09 -13.69 -32.57
N LEU A 131 -12.84 -14.99 -32.46
CA LEU A 131 -11.49 -15.50 -32.16
C LEU A 131 -10.48 -15.14 -33.25
N THR A 132 -10.90 -15.20 -34.52
CA THR A 132 -10.07 -14.80 -35.66
C THR A 132 -9.72 -13.31 -35.58
N LYS A 133 -10.71 -12.46 -35.31
CA LYS A 133 -10.52 -11.01 -35.21
C LYS A 133 -9.72 -10.59 -33.99
N THR A 134 -9.97 -11.20 -32.84
CA THR A 134 -9.15 -11.02 -31.64
C THR A 134 -7.70 -11.39 -31.94
N ASN A 135 -7.47 -12.52 -32.60
CA ASN A 135 -6.11 -12.95 -32.94
C ASN A 135 -5.43 -11.99 -33.95
N GLU A 136 -6.17 -11.45 -34.92
CA GLU A 136 -5.66 -10.39 -35.81
C GLU A 136 -5.24 -9.14 -35.03
N PHE A 137 -6.06 -8.69 -34.06
CA PHE A 137 -5.74 -7.52 -33.23
C PHE A 137 -4.55 -7.73 -32.29
N ILE A 138 -4.43 -8.91 -31.67
CA ILE A 138 -3.23 -9.29 -30.88
C ILE A 138 -1.97 -9.23 -31.77
N GLY A 139 -2.09 -9.60 -33.05
CA GLY A 139 -0.98 -9.45 -33.98
C GLY A 139 -0.61 -7.99 -34.27
N LYS A 140 -1.62 -7.11 -34.38
CA LYS A 140 -1.42 -5.67 -34.61
C LYS A 140 -0.87 -4.93 -33.38
N SER A 141 -1.05 -5.46 -32.18
CA SER A 141 -0.50 -4.88 -30.94
C SER A 141 1.00 -5.16 -30.73
N GLY A 142 1.65 -5.89 -31.65
CA GLY A 142 3.11 -6.08 -31.66
C GLY A 142 3.59 -7.52 -31.46
N VAL A 143 2.69 -8.50 -31.29
CA VAL A 143 3.05 -9.92 -31.18
C VAL A 143 3.12 -10.55 -32.58
N ILE A 144 4.25 -10.41 -33.27
CA ILE A 144 4.45 -10.95 -34.63
C ILE A 144 4.90 -12.42 -34.54
N GLY A 145 4.05 -13.37 -34.94
CA GLY A 145 4.32 -14.81 -34.87
C GLY A 145 3.46 -15.54 -33.84
N GLU A 146 3.79 -16.82 -33.54
CA GLU A 146 3.19 -17.61 -32.45
C GLU A 146 1.64 -17.59 -32.44
N ARG A 147 1.00 -17.60 -33.63
CA ARG A 147 -0.43 -17.29 -33.81
C ARG A 147 -1.37 -18.16 -32.96
N THR A 148 -1.02 -19.43 -32.80
CA THR A 148 -1.80 -20.36 -31.95
C THR A 148 -1.56 -20.06 -30.48
N ASN A 149 -0.29 -19.91 -30.07
CA ASN A 149 0.10 -19.73 -28.68
C ASN A 149 -0.36 -18.39 -28.09
N ARG A 150 -0.32 -17.30 -28.87
CA ARG A 150 -0.80 -15.99 -28.40
C ARG A 150 -2.31 -15.96 -28.14
N LEU A 151 -3.10 -16.61 -29.01
CA LEU A 151 -4.54 -16.70 -28.82
C LEU A 151 -4.89 -17.64 -27.66
N LEU A 152 -4.22 -18.79 -27.57
CA LEU A 152 -4.39 -19.72 -26.46
C LEU A 152 -4.09 -19.04 -25.11
N MET A 153 -2.97 -18.33 -25.01
CA MET A 153 -2.59 -17.65 -23.78
C MET A 153 -3.53 -16.49 -23.44
N TYR A 154 -4.01 -15.73 -24.43
CA TYR A 154 -5.06 -14.73 -24.20
C TYR A 154 -6.32 -15.38 -23.60
N LEU A 155 -6.77 -16.51 -24.14
CA LEU A 155 -7.93 -17.24 -23.61
C LEU A 155 -7.70 -17.71 -22.17
N ILE A 156 -6.51 -18.22 -21.88
CA ILE A 156 -6.11 -18.62 -20.52
C ILE A 156 -6.16 -17.41 -19.57
N PHE A 157 -5.62 -16.25 -19.95
CA PHE A 157 -5.69 -15.04 -19.12
C PHE A 157 -7.13 -14.52 -18.96
N THR A 158 -7.98 -14.67 -19.97
CA THR A 158 -9.40 -14.31 -19.85
C THR A 158 -10.21 -15.26 -18.97
N SER A 159 -9.76 -16.51 -18.80
CA SER A 159 -10.45 -17.50 -17.98
C SER A 159 -10.57 -17.10 -16.50
N ARG A 160 -9.76 -16.12 -16.03
CA ARG A 160 -9.89 -15.51 -14.69
C ARG A 160 -11.28 -14.94 -14.38
N LYS A 161 -12.05 -14.56 -15.42
CA LYS A 161 -13.43 -14.06 -15.30
C LYS A 161 -14.48 -15.19 -15.34
N THR A 162 -14.04 -16.45 -15.39
CA THR A 162 -14.90 -17.63 -15.34
C THR A 162 -14.78 -18.32 -13.98
N ASN A 163 -15.70 -19.24 -13.69
CA ASN A 163 -15.69 -19.99 -12.42
C ASN A 163 -14.51 -20.98 -12.29
N ASN A 164 -13.79 -21.27 -13.38
CA ASN A 164 -12.68 -22.23 -13.39
C ASN A 164 -11.49 -21.64 -14.16
N PRO A 165 -10.65 -20.82 -13.52
CA PRO A 165 -9.49 -20.22 -14.15
C PRO A 165 -8.50 -21.30 -14.60
N LEU A 166 -7.85 -21.03 -15.72
CA LEU A 166 -6.84 -21.88 -16.33
C LEU A 166 -5.47 -21.27 -16.06
N HIS A 167 -4.47 -22.13 -15.90
CA HIS A 167 -3.08 -21.73 -15.71
C HIS A 167 -2.22 -22.25 -16.87
N CYS A 168 -1.21 -21.49 -17.27
CA CYS A 168 -0.22 -21.93 -18.25
C CYS A 168 1.21 -21.70 -17.76
N ILE A 169 2.11 -22.59 -18.17
CA ILE A 169 3.55 -22.45 -17.97
C ILE A 169 4.20 -22.40 -19.35
N SER A 170 4.90 -21.31 -19.64
CA SER A 170 5.68 -21.16 -20.87
C SER A 170 7.05 -21.80 -20.68
N LEU A 171 7.35 -22.89 -21.42
CA LEU A 171 8.60 -23.63 -21.33
C LEU A 171 9.48 -23.45 -22.57
N GLY A 172 10.79 -23.38 -22.37
CA GLY A 172 11.78 -23.85 -23.34
C GLY A 172 13.10 -23.08 -23.30
N SER A 173 13.86 -23.18 -24.39
CA SER A 173 15.24 -22.68 -24.49
C SER A 173 15.39 -21.17 -24.25
N SER A 174 16.48 -20.78 -23.58
CA SER A 174 16.84 -19.36 -23.34
C SER A 174 16.96 -18.58 -24.66
N GLY A 175 16.44 -17.34 -24.68
CA GLY A 175 16.59 -16.42 -25.82
C GLY A 175 15.52 -16.45 -26.90
N VAL A 176 14.52 -17.34 -26.82
CA VAL A 176 13.49 -17.54 -27.88
C VAL A 176 12.21 -16.70 -27.66
N GLY A 177 12.29 -15.55 -26.99
CA GLY A 177 11.15 -14.61 -26.88
C GLY A 177 9.94 -15.06 -26.02
N LYS A 178 10.09 -16.03 -25.12
CA LYS A 178 8.99 -16.53 -24.25
C LYS A 178 8.43 -15.48 -23.31
N THR A 179 9.33 -14.76 -22.62
CA THR A 179 8.96 -13.64 -21.75
C THR A 179 8.29 -12.53 -22.56
N HIS A 180 8.70 -12.34 -23.82
CA HIS A 180 8.13 -11.34 -24.71
C HIS A 180 6.68 -11.67 -25.08
N LEU A 181 6.38 -12.91 -25.48
CA LEU A 181 5.01 -13.33 -25.78
C LEU A 181 4.11 -13.18 -24.54
N GLN A 182 4.55 -13.68 -23.38
CA GLN A 182 3.80 -13.59 -22.13
C GLN A 182 3.53 -12.14 -21.70
N SER A 183 4.56 -11.30 -21.67
CA SER A 183 4.46 -9.88 -21.30
C SER A 183 3.57 -9.11 -22.27
N LYS A 184 3.67 -9.36 -23.57
CA LYS A 184 2.85 -8.62 -24.56
C LYS A 184 1.38 -9.01 -24.55
N VAL A 185 1.07 -10.26 -24.23
CA VAL A 185 -0.33 -10.68 -24.08
C VAL A 185 -0.89 -10.27 -22.72
N SER A 186 -0.06 -10.18 -21.66
CA SER A 186 -0.51 -9.65 -20.36
C SER A 186 -0.84 -8.16 -20.46
N GLU A 187 -0.16 -7.37 -21.31
CA GLU A 187 -0.55 -5.97 -21.60
C GLU A 187 -2.01 -5.81 -22.08
N LEU A 188 -2.65 -6.88 -22.58
CA LEU A 188 -4.06 -6.85 -23.01
C LEU A 188 -5.06 -7.09 -21.87
N ILE A 189 -4.57 -7.40 -20.67
CA ILE A 189 -5.36 -7.58 -19.46
C ILE A 189 -5.33 -6.25 -18.68
N PRO A 190 -6.47 -5.78 -18.14
CA PRO A 190 -6.52 -4.57 -17.32
C PRO A 190 -5.50 -4.62 -16.17
N GLU A 191 -4.86 -3.49 -15.88
CA GLU A 191 -3.82 -3.42 -14.83
C GLU A 191 -4.34 -3.83 -13.46
N GLU A 192 -5.59 -3.47 -13.16
CA GLU A 192 -6.30 -3.84 -11.93
C GLU A 192 -6.51 -5.35 -11.77
N ASP A 193 -6.44 -6.12 -12.86
CA ASP A 193 -6.59 -7.57 -12.87
C ASP A 193 -5.22 -8.30 -12.94
N LYS A 194 -4.09 -7.59 -12.90
CA LYS A 194 -2.74 -8.16 -13.07
C LYS A 194 -1.93 -8.13 -11.78
N VAL A 195 -1.25 -9.24 -11.50
CA VAL A 195 -0.28 -9.35 -10.42
C VAL A 195 1.03 -9.91 -10.97
N GLU A 196 2.07 -9.08 -11.06
CA GLU A 196 3.39 -9.52 -11.49
C GLU A 196 4.27 -9.88 -10.29
N ILE A 197 4.69 -11.15 -10.22
CA ILE A 197 5.57 -11.65 -9.16
C ILE A 197 6.91 -12.04 -9.78
N GLN A 198 7.95 -11.25 -9.52
CA GLN A 198 9.29 -11.45 -10.08
C GLN A 198 10.19 -12.34 -9.21
N TYR A 199 9.88 -12.49 -7.93
CA TYR A 199 10.61 -13.35 -7.00
C TYR A 199 9.64 -14.14 -6.12
N TYR A 200 9.75 -15.46 -6.15
CA TYR A 200 8.98 -16.34 -5.27
C TYR A 200 9.65 -16.36 -3.88
N LEU A 201 9.28 -15.40 -3.02
CA LEU A 201 9.63 -15.46 -1.60
C LEU A 201 8.45 -16.04 -0.82
N GLN A 202 8.74 -16.98 0.09
CA GLN A 202 7.74 -17.67 0.92
C GLN A 202 6.85 -16.71 1.72
N THR A 203 7.31 -15.48 1.95
CA THR A 203 6.61 -14.35 2.58
C THR A 203 5.51 -13.70 1.72
N LEU A 204 5.40 -13.99 0.43
CA LEU A 204 4.32 -13.42 -0.40
C LEU A 204 2.95 -14.04 -0.07
N PHE A 205 2.91 -15.32 0.31
CA PHE A 205 1.67 -16.02 0.68
C PHE A 205 0.99 -15.48 1.94
N THR A 206 1.72 -14.75 2.79
CA THR A 206 1.16 -14.09 3.98
C THR A 206 0.56 -12.72 3.69
N THR A 207 0.90 -12.11 2.54
CA THR A 207 0.46 -10.77 2.16
C THR A 207 -0.76 -10.81 1.26
N PHE A 208 -0.88 -11.83 0.41
CA PHE A 208 -2.07 -12.02 -0.42
C PHE A 208 -3.19 -12.69 0.37
N ASN A 209 -4.39 -12.12 0.31
CA ASN A 209 -5.58 -12.82 0.78
C ASN A 209 -5.72 -14.13 -0.02
N ARG A 210 -6.22 -15.21 0.61
CA ARG A 210 -6.31 -16.55 -0.03
C ARG A 210 -7.03 -16.57 -1.39
N THR A 211 -7.80 -15.54 -1.71
CA THR A 211 -8.56 -15.36 -2.95
C THR A 211 -7.83 -14.55 -4.03
N GLU A 212 -6.78 -13.79 -3.70
CA GLU A 212 -6.10 -12.91 -4.67
C GLU A 212 -5.25 -13.68 -5.68
N LEU A 213 -4.74 -14.85 -5.29
CA LEU A 213 -4.00 -15.76 -6.17
C LEU A 213 -4.89 -16.77 -6.91
N GLN A 214 -6.21 -16.78 -6.64
CA GLN A 214 -7.14 -17.66 -7.36
C GLN A 214 -7.46 -17.12 -8.75
N HIS A 215 -7.32 -15.81 -8.96
CA HIS A 215 -7.69 -15.12 -10.19
C HIS A 215 -6.51 -14.48 -10.94
N SER A 216 -5.28 -14.71 -10.46
CA SER A 216 -4.03 -14.23 -11.09
C SER A 216 -3.57 -15.11 -12.24
#